data_AF-A0AAV2PWT1-F1
#
_entry.id   AF-A0AAV2PWT1-F1
#
_cell.length_a   1.000
_cell.length_b   1.000
_cell.length_c   1.000
_cell.angle_alpha   90.00
_cell.angle_beta   90.00
_cell.angle_gamma   90.00
#
_symmetry.space_group_name_H-M   'P 1'
#
loop_
_entity.id
_entity.type
_entity.pdbx_description
1 polymer ?
#
loop_
_entity_poly.entity_id
_entity_poly.type
_entity_poly.pdbx_seq_one_letter_code
_entity_poly.pdbx_strand_id
1 'polypeptide(L)'
;MVMFALSQDRLNMDLDRDSLELMLNLLDCDETAQLDDNTDVALVKQNRKKIRELCRNMQKHGHAKHLHLDNITAGKLAMETLLSLTSKRAGEWFKEELRELGGMDHLVRTITQCAKLFTPEMETWTKPLLEKLSKADRCLKVLENVTHQNVDNQEYLLTLNEGIFPQKVLQMFRMCRIEVPLYPTTESKTQTSINGTSSGELLAQSLLTVLKVLVNITYGSHKEAMGSKLLGAQTESYEITLYCLMVLPKYLEHDHAFEVQVLSCCLLLNLIEHSQENRKRLMRTNAPDIFDTDDDIFGGKTEQKGAMKALVELFYRSEESARQQEVSTDNLIDNDLAKKTNANDEEKKDDEIEETVTKLLQKAGHHMEDTLIAAYTALLTGYCIMDGE
;
A
#
# COMPACT_ATOMS: atom_id res chain seq x y z
N MET A 1 -25.76 -0.02 2.30
CA MET A 1 -26.24 -0.27 0.92
C MET A 1 -26.96 0.93 0.35
N VAL A 2 -27.94 1.53 1.03
CA VAL A 2 -28.59 2.76 0.56
C VAL A 2 -27.59 3.92 0.40
N MET A 3 -26.81 4.23 1.44
CA MET A 3 -25.74 5.24 1.37
C MET A 3 -24.69 4.93 0.29
N PHE A 4 -24.38 3.64 0.10
CA PHE A 4 -23.47 3.20 -0.94
C PHE A 4 -24.03 3.48 -2.35
N ALA A 5 -25.30 3.15 -2.59
CA ALA A 5 -25.96 3.45 -3.86
C ALA A 5 -26.02 4.98 -4.10
N LEU A 6 -26.39 5.76 -3.08
CA LEU A 6 -26.43 7.22 -3.16
C LEU A 6 -25.04 7.83 -3.42
N SER A 7 -23.96 7.27 -2.86
CA SER A 7 -22.59 7.74 -3.10
C SER A 7 -22.08 7.55 -4.53
N GLN A 8 -22.78 6.76 -5.36
CA GLN A 8 -22.42 6.56 -6.76
C GLN A 8 -23.04 7.61 -7.69
N ASP A 9 -24.18 8.16 -7.31
CA ASP A 9 -24.82 9.27 -8.00
C ASP A 9 -24.13 10.56 -7.55
N ARG A 10 -23.64 11.35 -8.51
CA ARG A 10 -22.75 12.54 -8.34
C ARG A 10 -23.39 13.71 -7.57
N LEU A 11 -24.44 13.46 -6.80
CA LEU A 11 -25.11 14.47 -6.00
C LEU A 11 -24.30 14.68 -4.73
N ASN A 12 -24.12 15.93 -4.33
CA ASN A 12 -23.76 16.26 -2.95
C ASN A 12 -24.77 15.50 -2.08
N MET A 13 -24.28 14.45 -1.42
CA MET A 13 -25.12 13.74 -0.48
C MET A 13 -25.26 14.67 0.71
N ASP A 14 -26.48 15.07 1.04
CA ASP A 14 -26.80 15.75 2.30
C ASP A 14 -26.53 14.73 3.42
N LEU A 15 -25.26 14.61 3.77
CA LEU A 15 -24.74 13.72 4.80
C LEU A 15 -24.67 14.56 6.06
N ASP A 16 -25.64 14.37 6.93
CA ASP A 16 -25.60 14.94 8.26
C ASP A 16 -24.64 14.17 9.17
N ARG A 17 -24.32 14.79 10.31
CA ARG A 17 -23.43 14.23 11.32
C ARG A 17 -23.86 12.82 11.76
N ASP A 18 -25.16 12.61 11.92
CA ASP A 18 -25.72 11.34 12.38
C ASP A 18 -25.56 10.24 11.32
N SER A 19 -25.75 10.57 10.03
CA SER A 19 -25.52 9.63 8.92
C SER A 19 -24.04 9.28 8.77
N LEU A 20 -23.14 10.24 8.99
CA LEU A 20 -21.71 10.01 8.98
C LEU A 20 -21.26 9.14 10.17
N GLU A 21 -21.74 9.45 11.37
CA GLU A 21 -21.48 8.66 12.57
C GLU A 21 -21.98 7.21 12.40
N LEU A 22 -23.18 7.03 11.84
CA LEU A 22 -23.68 5.70 11.49
C LEU A 22 -22.74 4.99 10.50
N MET A 23 -22.25 5.68 9.47
CA MET A 23 -21.33 5.09 8.48
C MET A 23 -20.01 4.66 9.12
N LEU A 24 -19.47 5.46 10.03
CA LEU A 24 -18.25 5.17 10.78
C LEU A 24 -18.47 4.00 11.77
N ASN A 25 -19.61 3.97 12.46
CA ASN A 25 -19.98 2.85 13.32
C ASN A 25 -20.13 1.54 12.53
N LEU A 26 -20.65 1.60 11.30
CA LEU A 26 -20.74 0.43 10.42
C LEU A 26 -19.36 -0.02 9.89
N LEU A 27 -18.45 0.93 9.65
CA LEU A 27 -17.05 0.61 9.34
C LEU A 27 -16.40 -0.16 10.50
N ASP A 28 -16.78 0.21 11.71
CA ASP A 28 -16.32 -0.34 12.98
C ASP A 28 -16.89 -1.71 13.36
N CYS A 29 -18.00 -2.15 12.75
CA CYS A 29 -18.59 -3.44 13.09
C CYS A 29 -17.66 -4.61 12.70
N ASP A 30 -17.30 -5.43 13.69
CA ASP A 30 -16.71 -6.74 13.48
C ASP A 30 -17.78 -7.70 12.93
N GLU A 31 -17.40 -8.69 12.11
CA GLU A 31 -18.34 -9.65 11.51
C GLU A 31 -19.05 -10.55 12.53
N THR A 32 -18.56 -10.54 13.78
CA THR A 32 -19.05 -11.31 14.92
C THR A 32 -20.20 -10.66 15.68
N ALA A 33 -20.99 -9.78 15.05
CA ALA A 33 -22.29 -9.46 15.61
C ALA A 33 -23.10 -10.77 15.70
N GLN A 34 -23.16 -11.35 16.90
CA GLN A 34 -23.92 -12.55 17.18
C GLN A 34 -25.34 -12.31 16.64
N LEU A 35 -25.79 -13.17 15.73
CA LEU A 35 -27.18 -13.15 15.30
C LEU A 35 -28.01 -13.38 16.56
N ASP A 36 -28.84 -12.42 16.94
CA ASP A 36 -29.81 -12.62 18.03
C ASP A 36 -30.61 -13.90 17.73
N ASP A 37 -30.92 -14.69 18.77
CA ASP A 37 -31.67 -15.95 18.68
C ASP A 37 -33.04 -15.82 17.96
N ASN A 38 -33.54 -14.58 17.77
CA ASN A 38 -34.78 -14.24 17.08
C ASN A 38 -34.61 -13.86 15.59
N THR A 39 -33.40 -13.94 15.04
CA THR A 39 -33.13 -13.48 13.67
C THR A 39 -33.55 -14.55 12.65
N ASP A 40 -34.50 -14.23 11.76
CA ASP A 40 -34.85 -15.12 10.65
C ASP A 40 -33.65 -15.26 9.68
N VAL A 41 -32.91 -16.35 9.84
CA VAL A 41 -31.73 -16.71 9.05
C VAL A 41 -32.06 -16.80 7.56
N ALA A 42 -33.28 -17.18 7.19
CA ALA A 42 -33.72 -17.24 5.80
C ALA A 42 -33.87 -15.84 5.20
N LEU A 43 -34.47 -14.91 5.95
CA LEU A 43 -34.60 -13.49 5.56
C LEU A 43 -33.22 -12.82 5.43
N VAL A 44 -32.31 -13.03 6.36
CA VAL A 44 -30.93 -12.51 6.28
C VAL A 44 -30.20 -13.06 5.05
N LYS A 45 -30.35 -14.35 4.76
CA LYS A 45 -29.76 -14.98 3.57
C LYS A 45 -30.36 -14.44 2.27
N GLN A 46 -31.67 -14.18 2.24
CA GLN A 46 -32.35 -13.56 1.10
C GLN A 46 -31.90 -12.11 0.90
N ASN A 47 -31.79 -11.32 1.97
CA ASN A 47 -31.31 -9.95 1.92
C ASN A 47 -29.84 -9.88 1.47
N ARG A 48 -28.97 -10.76 1.95
CA ARG A 48 -27.58 -10.88 1.45
C ARG A 48 -27.54 -11.20 -0.05
N LYS A 49 -28.42 -12.09 -0.55
CA LYS A 49 -28.52 -12.38 -1.99
C LYS A 49 -28.94 -11.14 -2.79
N LYS A 50 -29.98 -10.41 -2.34
CA LYS A 50 -30.42 -9.16 -2.98
C LYS A 50 -29.31 -8.11 -3.00
N ILE A 51 -28.59 -7.92 -1.89
CA ILE A 51 -27.46 -6.98 -1.81
C ILE A 51 -26.37 -7.37 -2.83
N ARG A 52 -25.99 -8.65 -2.93
CA ARG A 52 -25.01 -9.10 -3.94
C ARG A 52 -25.48 -8.84 -5.36
N GLU A 53 -26.75 -9.06 -5.65
CA GLU A 53 -27.33 -8.82 -6.97
C GLU A 53 -27.35 -7.33 -7.33
N LEU A 54 -27.69 -6.47 -6.38
CA LEU A 54 -27.59 -5.02 -6.51
C LEU A 54 -26.14 -4.57 -6.75
N CYS A 55 -25.17 -5.09 -5.99
CA CYS A 55 -23.75 -4.79 -6.21
C CYS A 55 -23.26 -5.27 -7.59
N ARG A 56 -23.69 -6.47 -8.06
CA ARG A 56 -23.40 -6.95 -9.42
C ARG A 56 -23.96 -6.02 -10.50
N ASN A 57 -25.19 -5.56 -10.32
CA ASN A 57 -25.81 -4.63 -11.26
C ASN A 57 -25.05 -3.29 -11.28
N MET A 58 -24.62 -2.78 -10.13
CA MET A 58 -23.78 -1.57 -10.05
C MET A 58 -22.41 -1.78 -10.73
N GLN A 59 -21.79 -2.95 -10.59
CA GLN A 59 -20.56 -3.32 -11.30
C GLN A 59 -20.71 -3.35 -12.82
N LYS A 60 -21.80 -3.90 -13.33
CA LYS A 60 -22.15 -3.81 -14.76
C LYS A 60 -22.32 -2.35 -15.21
N HIS A 61 -22.81 -1.51 -14.29
CA HIS A 61 -22.86 -0.04 -14.33
C HIS A 61 -21.50 0.68 -14.54
N GLY A 62 -20.39 -0.04 -14.36
CA GLY A 62 -19.06 0.57 -14.27
C GLY A 62 -18.72 1.19 -12.90
N HIS A 63 -19.61 1.02 -11.90
CA HIS A 63 -19.40 1.47 -10.51
C HIS A 63 -18.84 0.33 -9.65
N ALA A 64 -18.07 0.62 -8.60
CA ALA A 64 -17.62 -0.40 -7.61
C ALA A 64 -16.82 -1.59 -8.20
N LYS A 65 -15.95 -1.32 -9.18
CA LYS A 65 -15.21 -2.34 -9.95
C LYS A 65 -14.37 -3.30 -9.10
N HIS A 66 -13.97 -2.89 -7.89
CA HIS A 66 -13.10 -3.68 -6.99
C HIS A 66 -13.87 -4.39 -5.87
N LEU A 67 -15.21 -4.32 -5.85
CA LEU A 67 -15.99 -4.96 -4.79
C LEU A 67 -16.06 -6.48 -5.00
N HIS A 68 -15.34 -7.26 -4.18
CA HIS A 68 -15.44 -8.71 -4.19
C HIS A 68 -16.80 -9.18 -3.68
N LEU A 69 -17.62 -9.71 -4.58
CA LEU A 69 -19.03 -10.08 -4.33
C LEU A 69 -19.21 -11.29 -3.41
N ASP A 70 -18.15 -12.07 -3.23
CA ASP A 70 -18.20 -13.32 -2.47
C ASP A 70 -18.26 -13.07 -0.96
N ASN A 71 -17.64 -11.97 -0.48
CA ASN A 71 -17.55 -11.61 0.93
C ASN A 71 -17.96 -10.14 1.18
N ILE A 72 -19.24 -9.81 0.93
CA ILE A 72 -19.83 -8.50 1.22
C ILE A 72 -20.22 -8.40 2.70
N THR A 73 -19.60 -7.47 3.44
CA THR A 73 -19.91 -7.18 4.85
C THR A 73 -20.30 -5.73 5.04
N ALA A 74 -20.96 -5.40 6.15
CA ALA A 74 -21.39 -4.05 6.46
C ALA A 74 -20.20 -3.08 6.48
N GLY A 75 -19.10 -3.49 7.12
CA GLY A 75 -17.87 -2.70 7.17
C GLY A 75 -17.18 -2.52 5.82
N LYS A 76 -17.21 -3.52 4.91
CA LYS A 76 -16.70 -3.35 3.55
C LYS A 76 -17.55 -2.40 2.72
N LEU A 77 -18.87 -2.46 2.85
CA LEU A 77 -19.77 -1.52 2.16
C LEU A 77 -19.63 -0.10 2.71
N ALA A 78 -19.48 0.06 4.02
CA ALA A 78 -19.23 1.35 4.64
C ALA A 78 -17.89 1.94 4.16
N MET A 79 -16.82 1.14 4.14
CA MET A 79 -15.54 1.54 3.56
C MET A 79 -15.69 1.97 2.10
N GLU A 80 -16.32 1.15 1.25
CA GLU A 80 -16.47 1.47 -0.18
C GLU A 80 -17.28 2.76 -0.39
N THR A 81 -18.25 3.03 0.49
CA THR A 81 -19.01 4.29 0.49
C THR A 81 -18.10 5.47 0.81
N LEU A 82 -17.31 5.38 1.90
CA LEU A 82 -16.35 6.42 2.28
C LEU A 82 -15.28 6.63 1.20
N LEU A 83 -14.73 5.56 0.61
CA LEU A 83 -13.75 5.66 -0.47
C LEU A 83 -14.34 6.32 -1.71
N SER A 84 -15.61 6.03 -2.04
CA SER A 84 -16.31 6.69 -3.15
C SER A 84 -16.49 8.19 -2.88
N LEU A 85 -16.91 8.56 -1.67
CA LEU A 85 -17.16 9.95 -1.28
C LEU A 85 -15.89 10.78 -1.07
N THR A 86 -14.77 10.13 -0.78
CA THR A 86 -13.45 10.78 -0.61
C THR A 86 -12.60 10.72 -1.88
N SER A 87 -13.12 10.11 -2.95
CA SER A 87 -12.41 9.96 -4.21
C SER A 87 -12.24 11.30 -4.94
N LYS A 88 -11.26 11.36 -5.85
CA LYS A 88 -11.08 12.51 -6.77
C LYS A 88 -12.35 12.88 -7.54
N ARG A 89 -13.25 11.91 -7.76
CA ARG A 89 -14.52 12.13 -8.47
C ARG A 89 -15.54 12.89 -7.63
N ALA A 90 -15.53 12.72 -6.30
CA ALA A 90 -16.49 13.35 -5.40
C ALA A 90 -16.09 14.79 -5.02
N GLY A 91 -14.83 15.17 -5.23
CA GLY A 91 -14.31 16.50 -4.94
C GLY A 91 -13.82 16.67 -3.49
N GLU A 92 -13.44 17.89 -3.15
CA GLU A 92 -12.76 18.18 -1.88
C GLU A 92 -13.71 18.35 -0.69
N TRP A 93 -14.96 18.73 -0.96
CA TRP A 93 -15.96 19.04 0.07
C TRP A 93 -16.08 17.96 1.15
N PHE A 94 -16.23 16.69 0.77
CA PHE A 94 -16.43 15.62 1.75
C PHE A 94 -15.18 15.35 2.61
N LYS A 95 -13.98 15.64 2.09
CA LYS A 95 -12.74 15.48 2.87
C LYS A 95 -12.68 16.51 3.99
N GLU A 96 -13.14 17.73 3.74
CA GLU A 96 -13.25 18.82 4.73
C GLU A 96 -14.38 18.52 5.72
N GLU A 97 -15.54 18.11 5.22
CA GLU A 97 -16.70 17.75 6.05
C GLU A 97 -16.37 16.58 7.01
N LEU A 98 -15.65 15.55 6.53
CA LEU A 98 -15.20 14.43 7.37
C LEU A 98 -14.31 14.89 8.53
N ARG A 99 -13.49 15.93 8.30
CA ARG A 99 -12.67 16.56 9.35
C ARG A 99 -13.55 17.35 10.32
N GLU A 100 -14.42 18.22 9.82
CA GLU A 100 -15.25 19.11 10.64
C GLU A 100 -16.24 18.37 11.53
N LEU A 101 -16.80 17.26 11.05
CA LEU A 101 -17.74 16.43 11.80
C LEU A 101 -17.07 15.49 12.82
N GLY A 102 -15.72 15.45 12.86
CA GLY A 102 -14.95 14.58 13.75
C GLY A 102 -14.83 13.13 13.27
N GLY A 103 -15.07 12.88 11.99
CA GLY A 103 -14.95 11.55 11.41
C GLY A 103 -13.50 11.07 11.38
N MET A 104 -12.55 11.98 11.13
CA MET A 104 -11.12 11.69 11.19
C MET A 104 -10.68 11.27 12.61
N ASP A 105 -11.18 11.93 13.66
CA ASP A 105 -10.91 11.56 15.06
C ASP A 105 -11.36 10.13 15.37
N HIS A 106 -12.56 9.78 14.89
CA HIS A 106 -13.10 8.43 15.08
C HIS A 106 -12.21 7.38 14.40
N LEU A 107 -11.81 7.61 13.15
CA LEU A 107 -10.91 6.71 12.42
C LEU A 107 -9.56 6.55 13.14
N VAL A 108 -8.96 7.64 13.61
CA VAL A 108 -7.69 7.60 14.35
C VAL A 108 -7.85 6.88 15.68
N ARG A 109 -8.97 7.07 16.39
CA ARG A 109 -9.28 6.33 17.62
C ARG A 109 -9.38 4.83 17.36
N THR A 110 -10.06 4.43 16.29
CA THR A 110 -10.19 3.04 15.89
C THR A 110 -8.84 2.42 15.55
N ILE A 111 -8.01 3.11 14.74
CA ILE A 111 -6.65 2.66 14.42
C ILE A 111 -5.83 2.51 15.69
N THR A 112 -5.92 3.48 16.61
CA THR A 112 -5.21 3.46 17.88
C THR A 112 -5.62 2.27 18.75
N GLN A 113 -6.91 1.93 18.79
CA GLN A 113 -7.40 0.77 19.54
C GLN A 113 -6.92 -0.56 18.93
N CYS A 114 -6.94 -0.69 17.61
CA CYS A 114 -6.46 -1.88 16.92
C CYS A 114 -4.94 -2.04 17.06
N ALA A 115 -4.18 -0.96 16.86
CA ALA A 115 -2.72 -0.96 16.92
C ALA A 115 -2.15 -1.27 18.32
N LYS A 116 -2.94 -1.12 19.39
CA LYS A 116 -2.54 -1.57 20.74
C LYS A 116 -2.39 -3.09 20.86
N LEU A 117 -3.06 -3.84 19.99
CA LEU A 117 -3.02 -5.30 20.00
C LEU A 117 -1.80 -5.85 19.24
N PHE A 118 -1.23 -5.05 18.31
CA PHE A 118 -0.08 -5.45 17.50
C PHE A 118 1.21 -5.21 18.28
N THR A 119 1.59 -6.22 19.07
CA THR A 119 2.74 -6.17 19.98
C THR A 119 3.86 -7.11 19.51
N PRO A 120 5.14 -6.80 19.75
CA PRO A 120 6.25 -7.68 19.36
C PRO A 120 6.20 -9.07 20.02
N GLU A 121 5.48 -9.22 21.13
CA GLU A 121 5.33 -10.47 21.87
C GLU A 121 4.29 -11.43 21.26
N MET A 122 3.63 -11.02 20.16
CA MET A 122 2.69 -11.90 19.45
C MET A 122 3.43 -13.08 18.80
N GLU A 123 3.01 -14.30 19.12
CA GLU A 123 3.60 -15.50 18.50
C GLU A 123 3.09 -15.73 17.08
N THR A 124 1.78 -15.55 16.84
CA THR A 124 1.15 -15.85 15.53
C THR A 124 -0.07 -14.98 15.23
N TRP A 125 -0.38 -14.81 13.94
CA TRP A 125 -1.60 -14.15 13.50
C TRP A 125 -2.83 -15.06 13.62
N THR A 126 -3.64 -14.77 14.64
CA THR A 126 -4.94 -15.41 14.86
C THR A 126 -6.05 -14.70 14.07
N LYS A 127 -7.18 -15.38 13.82
CA LYS A 127 -8.33 -14.77 13.11
C LYS A 127 -8.80 -13.44 13.74
N PRO A 128 -8.97 -13.31 15.07
CA PRO A 128 -9.37 -12.04 15.67
C PRO A 128 -8.34 -10.92 15.44
N LEU A 129 -7.03 -11.22 15.48
CA LEU A 129 -6.00 -10.22 15.19
C LEU A 129 -6.03 -9.77 13.74
N LEU A 130 -6.24 -10.69 12.80
CA LEU A 130 -6.39 -10.36 11.38
C LEU A 130 -7.64 -9.51 11.11
N GLU A 131 -8.75 -9.76 11.82
CA GLU A 131 -9.95 -8.91 11.74
C GLU A 131 -9.65 -7.48 12.21
N LYS A 132 -8.86 -7.33 13.29
CA LYS A 132 -8.42 -6.01 13.79
C LYS A 132 -7.43 -5.33 12.85
N LEU A 133 -6.52 -6.07 12.23
CA LEU A 133 -5.62 -5.54 11.21
C LEU A 133 -6.40 -5.06 9.99
N SER A 134 -7.33 -5.88 9.50
CA SER A 134 -8.22 -5.50 8.41
C SER A 134 -9.06 -4.28 8.77
N LYS A 135 -9.57 -4.18 10.00
CA LYS A 135 -10.29 -2.97 10.46
C LYS A 135 -9.41 -1.73 10.46
N ALA A 136 -8.18 -1.81 10.96
CA ALA A 136 -7.22 -0.71 10.93
C ALA A 136 -6.84 -0.30 9.49
N ASP A 137 -6.57 -1.27 8.62
CA ASP A 137 -6.26 -1.04 7.20
C ASP A 137 -7.39 -0.30 6.48
N ARG A 138 -8.64 -0.72 6.68
CA ARG A 138 -9.81 -0.02 6.11
C ARG A 138 -9.90 1.44 6.55
N CYS A 139 -9.61 1.73 7.82
CA CYS A 139 -9.59 3.10 8.32
C CYS A 139 -8.43 3.90 7.70
N LEU A 140 -7.25 3.30 7.60
CA LEU A 140 -6.08 3.93 6.97
C LEU A 140 -6.32 4.25 5.49
N LYS A 141 -7.03 3.39 4.74
CA LYS A 141 -7.41 3.68 3.34
C LYS A 141 -8.31 4.90 3.20
N VAL A 142 -9.25 5.11 4.13
CA VAL A 142 -10.06 6.33 4.16
C VAL A 142 -9.18 7.55 4.48
N LEU A 143 -8.28 7.43 5.45
CA LEU A 143 -7.34 8.49 5.81
C LEU A 143 -6.35 8.82 4.68
N GLU A 144 -5.92 7.82 3.92
CA GLU A 144 -5.09 7.98 2.73
C GLU A 144 -5.80 8.86 1.69
N ASN A 145 -7.05 8.55 1.34
CA ASN A 145 -7.82 9.36 0.40
C ASN A 145 -8.02 10.80 0.86
N VAL A 146 -8.39 11.03 2.13
CA VAL A 146 -8.69 12.39 2.61
C VAL A 146 -7.44 13.24 2.82
N THR A 147 -6.26 12.61 2.93
CA THR A 147 -4.96 13.30 2.97
C THR A 147 -4.36 13.54 1.59
N HIS A 148 -4.88 12.89 0.54
CA HIS A 148 -4.40 13.09 -0.82
C HIS A 148 -4.66 14.52 -1.30
N GLN A 149 -3.59 15.27 -1.53
CA GLN A 149 -3.60 16.68 -1.97
C GLN A 149 -4.43 17.62 -1.07
N ASN A 150 -4.59 17.29 0.22
CA ASN A 150 -5.28 18.13 1.20
C ASN A 150 -4.36 18.44 2.38
N VAL A 151 -3.69 19.60 2.34
CA VAL A 151 -2.70 20.01 3.35
C VAL A 151 -3.37 20.18 4.72
N ASP A 152 -4.58 20.73 4.78
CA ASP A 152 -5.29 20.94 6.04
C ASP A 152 -5.58 19.62 6.77
N ASN A 153 -5.98 18.58 6.04
CA ASN A 153 -6.19 17.23 6.59
C ASN A 153 -4.88 16.56 6.99
N GLN A 154 -3.80 16.78 6.24
CA GLN A 154 -2.48 16.29 6.63
C GLN A 154 -2.03 16.93 7.96
N GLU A 155 -2.07 18.25 8.07
CA GLU A 155 -1.69 18.99 9.28
C GLU A 155 -2.62 18.67 10.46
N TYR A 156 -3.92 18.52 10.21
CA TYR A 156 -4.88 18.11 11.22
C TYR A 156 -4.52 16.74 11.83
N LEU A 157 -4.27 15.72 11.00
CA LEU A 157 -3.89 14.40 11.51
C LEU A 157 -2.55 14.40 12.24
N LEU A 158 -1.59 15.20 11.79
CA LEU A 158 -0.27 15.30 12.41
C LEU A 158 -0.32 15.95 13.80
N THR A 159 -1.29 16.83 14.04
CA THR A 159 -1.45 17.55 15.32
C THR A 159 -2.49 16.94 16.25
N LEU A 160 -3.38 16.09 15.73
CA LEU A 160 -4.46 15.46 16.47
C LEU A 160 -3.94 14.71 17.71
N ASN A 161 -4.50 15.03 18.87
CA ASN A 161 -4.20 14.41 20.17
C ASN A 161 -2.68 14.28 20.42
N GLU A 162 -1.96 15.39 20.30
CA GLU A 162 -0.50 15.45 20.53
C GLU A 162 0.32 14.56 19.57
N GLY A 163 -0.17 14.39 18.33
CA GLY A 163 0.51 13.61 17.30
C GLY A 163 0.38 12.10 17.51
N ILE A 164 -0.75 11.62 18.04
CA ILE A 164 -0.99 10.19 18.22
C ILE A 164 -1.00 9.44 16.89
N PHE A 165 -1.54 10.05 15.83
CA PHE A 165 -1.67 9.41 14.53
C PHE A 165 -0.31 9.05 13.90
N PRO A 166 0.65 9.99 13.71
CA PRO A 166 1.96 9.64 13.15
C PRO A 166 2.69 8.59 13.99
N GLN A 167 2.54 8.61 15.32
CA GLN A 167 3.11 7.56 16.19
C GLN A 167 2.50 6.17 15.90
N LYS A 168 1.18 6.09 15.72
CA LYS A 168 0.50 4.82 15.42
C LYS A 168 0.78 4.32 14.01
N VAL A 169 0.86 5.21 13.02
CA VAL A 169 1.25 4.84 11.65
C VAL A 169 2.68 4.30 11.63
N LEU A 170 3.61 4.94 12.32
CA LEU A 170 4.99 4.43 12.41
C LEU A 170 5.07 3.10 13.19
N GLN A 171 4.27 2.92 14.24
CA GLN A 171 4.16 1.63 14.93
C GLN A 171 3.70 0.52 13.97
N MET A 172 2.69 0.78 13.14
CA MET A 172 2.23 -0.18 12.14
C MET A 172 3.29 -0.41 11.05
N PHE A 173 4.02 0.63 10.64
CA PHE A 173 5.12 0.50 9.67
C PHE A 173 6.23 -0.42 10.19
N ARG A 174 6.61 -0.26 11.47
CA ARG A 174 7.55 -1.13 12.17
C ARG A 174 7.04 -2.58 12.25
N MET A 175 5.75 -2.77 12.56
CA MET A 175 5.14 -4.09 12.59
C MET A 175 5.23 -4.76 11.21
N CYS A 176 4.84 -4.06 10.14
CA CYS A 176 4.93 -4.61 8.78
C CYS A 176 6.36 -4.98 8.38
N ARG A 177 7.38 -4.21 8.78
CA ARG A 177 8.79 -4.56 8.55
C ARG A 177 9.16 -5.94 9.10
N ILE A 178 8.66 -6.28 10.28
CA ILE A 178 8.99 -7.53 10.99
C ILE A 178 8.11 -8.68 10.50
N GLU A 179 6.82 -8.45 10.34
CA GLU A 179 5.83 -9.50 10.08
C GLU A 179 5.80 -9.95 8.62
N VAL A 180 5.96 -9.06 7.64
CA VAL A 180 5.88 -9.44 6.21
C VAL A 180 6.92 -10.52 5.84
N PRO A 181 8.20 -10.45 6.27
CA PRO A 181 9.17 -11.53 6.05
C PRO A 181 8.79 -12.86 6.71
N LEU A 182 8.04 -12.85 7.81
CA LEU A 182 7.57 -14.06 8.50
C LEU A 182 6.38 -14.71 7.79
N TYR A 183 5.62 -13.92 7.04
CA TYR A 183 4.44 -14.34 6.26
C TYR A 183 4.58 -13.92 4.78
N PRO A 184 5.59 -14.45 4.06
CA PRO A 184 5.80 -14.10 2.66
C PRO A 184 4.59 -14.46 1.80
N THR A 185 4.28 -13.65 0.79
CA THR A 185 3.20 -13.94 -0.18
C THR A 185 3.68 -14.89 -1.29
N THR A 186 4.98 -15.00 -1.49
CA THR A 186 5.61 -15.89 -2.49
C THR A 186 5.56 -17.37 -2.11
N GLU A 187 5.42 -17.68 -0.82
CA GLU A 187 5.41 -19.07 -0.31
C GLU A 187 4.05 -19.43 0.29
N SER A 188 3.47 -20.54 -0.18
CA SER A 188 2.23 -21.11 0.38
C SER A 188 2.54 -21.92 1.66
N LYS A 189 2.96 -21.23 2.73
CA LYS A 189 2.99 -21.82 4.08
C LYS A 189 1.56 -21.89 4.64
N THR A 190 1.35 -22.67 5.71
CA THR A 190 0.09 -22.72 6.45
C THR A 190 -0.21 -21.38 7.10
N GLN A 191 -0.81 -20.46 6.34
CA GLN A 191 -1.20 -19.13 6.78
C GLN A 191 -2.66 -19.14 7.27
N THR A 192 -2.95 -18.38 8.33
CA THR A 192 -4.34 -18.15 8.75
C THR A 192 -5.01 -17.26 7.71
N SER A 193 -6.16 -17.69 7.19
CA SER A 193 -6.95 -16.86 6.26
C SER A 193 -8.24 -16.36 6.90
N ILE A 194 -8.59 -15.11 6.60
CA ILE A 194 -9.89 -14.51 6.90
C ILE A 194 -10.52 -14.05 5.58
N ASN A 195 -11.81 -14.37 5.36
CA ASN A 195 -12.54 -13.92 4.17
C ASN A 195 -11.85 -14.19 2.82
N GLY A 196 -11.08 -15.27 2.71
CA GLY A 196 -10.34 -15.64 1.49
C GLY A 196 -8.99 -14.94 1.33
N THR A 197 -8.62 -14.01 2.22
CA THR A 197 -7.33 -13.34 2.25
C THR A 197 -6.42 -14.01 3.29
N SER A 198 -5.20 -14.40 2.89
CA SER A 198 -4.22 -14.98 3.82
C SER A 198 -3.62 -13.91 4.73
N SER A 199 -2.97 -14.32 5.82
CA SER A 199 -2.27 -13.40 6.71
C SER A 199 -1.16 -12.63 5.99
N GLY A 200 -0.38 -13.29 5.13
CA GLY A 200 0.68 -12.65 4.35
C GLY A 200 0.14 -11.58 3.39
N GLU A 201 -0.94 -11.90 2.67
CA GLU A 201 -1.59 -10.97 1.75
C GLU A 201 -2.15 -9.75 2.49
N LEU A 202 -2.80 -9.96 3.65
CA LEU A 202 -3.32 -8.85 4.45
C LEU A 202 -2.21 -7.96 5.01
N LEU A 203 -1.07 -8.55 5.41
CA LEU A 203 0.11 -7.81 5.88
C LEU A 203 0.76 -7.00 4.76
N ALA A 204 0.91 -7.57 3.57
CA ALA A 204 1.40 -6.87 2.38
C ALA A 204 0.49 -5.69 1.99
N GLN A 205 -0.82 -5.91 1.98
CA GLN A 205 -1.79 -4.83 1.73
C GLN A 205 -1.72 -3.74 2.80
N SER A 206 -1.61 -4.11 4.07
CA SER A 206 -1.50 -3.16 5.18
C SER A 206 -0.22 -2.32 5.06
N LEU A 207 0.89 -2.92 4.66
CA LEU A 207 2.15 -2.22 4.39
C LEU A 207 1.98 -1.17 3.29
N LEU A 208 1.36 -1.53 2.17
CA LEU A 208 1.09 -0.61 1.06
C LEU A 208 0.23 0.57 1.50
N THR A 209 -0.85 0.30 2.25
CA THR A 209 -1.70 1.35 2.80
C THR A 209 -0.92 2.28 3.73
N VAL A 210 -0.10 1.73 4.63
CA VAL A 210 0.74 2.52 5.55
C VAL A 210 1.73 3.39 4.78
N LEU A 211 2.41 2.84 3.77
CA LEU A 211 3.33 3.59 2.92
C LEU A 211 2.62 4.73 2.17
N LYS A 212 1.44 4.49 1.59
CA LYS A 212 0.66 5.54 0.91
C LYS A 212 0.24 6.66 1.86
N VAL A 213 -0.21 6.33 3.07
CA VAL A 213 -0.51 7.31 4.12
C VAL A 213 0.75 8.12 4.48
N LEU A 214 1.88 7.46 4.71
CA LEU A 214 3.16 8.10 5.01
C LEU A 214 3.59 9.06 3.90
N VAL A 215 3.47 8.65 2.63
CA VAL A 215 3.75 9.51 1.47
C VAL A 215 2.82 10.73 1.47
N ASN A 216 1.51 10.55 1.66
CA ASN A 216 0.56 11.66 1.66
C ASN A 216 0.84 12.67 2.78
N ILE A 217 1.11 12.23 4.01
CA ILE A 217 1.34 13.14 5.15
C ILE A 217 2.73 13.78 5.16
N THR A 218 3.70 13.23 4.42
CA THR A 218 5.05 13.79 4.29
C THR A 218 5.20 14.70 3.06
N TYR A 219 4.25 14.66 2.14
CA TYR A 219 4.30 15.44 0.91
C TYR A 219 4.19 16.95 1.16
N GLY A 220 5.03 17.74 0.49
CA GLY A 220 4.96 19.20 0.48
C GLY A 220 5.37 19.75 -0.88
N SER A 221 4.49 20.52 -1.54
CA SER A 221 4.70 20.95 -2.93
C SER A 221 5.85 21.95 -3.14
N HIS A 222 6.09 22.84 -2.17
CA HIS A 222 7.02 23.97 -2.34
C HIS A 222 7.88 24.28 -1.10
N LYS A 223 7.67 23.54 -0.01
CA LYS A 223 8.36 23.76 1.27
C LYS A 223 8.37 22.45 2.05
N GLU A 224 9.25 22.37 3.03
CA GLU A 224 9.26 21.26 3.99
C GLU A 224 7.87 21.13 4.63
N ALA A 225 7.23 19.97 4.42
CA ALA A 225 5.95 19.65 5.02
C ALA A 225 6.11 19.37 6.52
N MET A 226 5.05 19.64 7.30
CA MET A 226 5.06 19.32 8.73
C MET A 226 5.33 17.84 9.00
N GLY A 227 4.77 16.93 8.19
CA GLY A 227 5.01 15.50 8.34
C GLY A 227 6.44 15.11 7.96
N SER A 228 7.03 15.75 6.95
CA SER A 228 8.45 15.56 6.59
C SER A 228 9.38 15.96 7.74
N LYS A 229 9.08 17.07 8.42
CA LYS A 229 9.82 17.52 9.60
C LYS A 229 9.66 16.57 10.80
N LEU A 230 8.43 16.12 11.08
CA LEU A 230 8.13 15.26 12.24
C LEU A 230 8.62 13.83 12.08
N LEU A 231 8.37 13.20 10.93
CA LEU A 231 8.77 11.82 10.64
C LEU A 231 10.24 11.75 10.25
N GLY A 232 10.76 12.72 9.50
CA GLY A 232 12.18 12.80 9.17
C GLY A 232 13.09 13.10 10.36
N ALA A 233 12.54 13.54 11.50
CA ALA A 233 13.28 13.62 12.76
C ALA A 233 13.59 12.24 13.37
N GLN A 234 12.91 11.18 12.92
CA GLN A 234 13.02 9.85 13.49
C GLN A 234 13.92 8.98 12.61
N THR A 235 15.09 8.58 13.13
CA THR A 235 16.05 7.73 12.40
C THR A 235 15.40 6.44 11.88
N GLU A 236 14.50 5.87 12.68
CA GLU A 236 13.76 4.66 12.34
C GLU A 236 12.98 4.78 11.01
N SER A 237 12.45 5.97 10.67
CA SER A 237 11.73 6.15 9.40
C SER A 237 12.64 5.81 8.22
N TYR A 238 13.91 6.23 8.24
CA TYR A 238 14.86 5.90 7.18
C TYR A 238 15.25 4.42 7.18
N GLU A 239 15.49 3.84 8.36
CA GLU A 239 15.87 2.42 8.49
C GLU A 239 14.78 1.49 7.95
N ILE A 240 13.51 1.72 8.34
CA ILE A 240 12.39 0.93 7.86
C ILE A 240 12.20 1.15 6.35
N THR A 241 12.21 2.39 5.87
CA THR A 241 11.99 2.67 4.45
C THR A 241 13.09 2.10 3.55
N LEU A 242 14.36 2.12 3.98
CA LEU A 242 15.45 1.45 3.26
C LEU A 242 15.28 -0.08 3.25
N TYR A 243 14.83 -0.68 4.36
CA TYR A 243 14.49 -2.10 4.41
C TYR A 243 13.35 -2.44 3.44
N CYS A 244 12.30 -1.61 3.39
CA CYS A 244 11.20 -1.74 2.42
C CYS A 244 11.67 -1.63 0.97
N LEU A 245 12.63 -0.75 0.68
CA LEU A 245 13.17 -0.58 -0.66
C LEU A 245 14.07 -1.75 -1.11
N MET A 246 14.88 -2.30 -0.21
CA MET A 246 16.01 -3.17 -0.58
C MET A 246 15.81 -4.65 -0.23
N VAL A 247 15.07 -4.95 0.84
CA VAL A 247 14.98 -6.32 1.40
C VAL A 247 13.57 -6.88 1.28
N LEU A 248 12.58 -6.09 1.67
CA LEU A 248 11.17 -6.51 1.72
C LEU A 248 10.57 -7.00 0.39
N PRO A 249 10.96 -6.49 -0.80
CA PRO A 249 10.43 -6.94 -2.08
C PRO A 249 10.62 -8.45 -2.32
N LYS A 250 11.62 -9.09 -1.69
CA LYS A 250 11.90 -10.53 -1.81
C LYS A 250 10.81 -11.43 -1.23
N TYR A 251 10.00 -10.89 -0.31
CA TYR A 251 8.94 -11.63 0.39
C TYR A 251 7.55 -11.36 -0.21
N LEU A 252 7.48 -10.52 -1.24
CA LEU A 252 6.25 -10.03 -1.84
C LEU A 252 6.08 -10.59 -3.26
N GLU A 253 4.84 -10.70 -3.72
CA GLU A 253 4.56 -10.94 -5.13
C GLU A 253 5.01 -9.74 -5.96
N HIS A 254 5.31 -9.98 -7.24
CA HIS A 254 5.96 -9.02 -8.13
C HIS A 254 5.31 -7.62 -8.11
N ASP A 255 3.99 -7.54 -8.29
CA ASP A 255 3.27 -6.25 -8.34
C ASP A 255 3.36 -5.48 -7.02
N HIS A 256 3.21 -6.17 -5.89
CA HIS A 256 3.36 -5.56 -4.56
C HIS A 256 4.82 -5.19 -4.26
N ALA A 257 5.78 -6.00 -4.72
CA ALA A 257 7.20 -5.77 -4.57
C ALA A 257 7.61 -4.45 -5.24
N PHE A 258 7.23 -4.27 -6.50
CA PHE A 258 7.49 -3.04 -7.25
C PHE A 258 6.80 -1.82 -6.62
N GLU A 259 5.51 -1.95 -6.25
CA GLU A 259 4.76 -0.84 -5.63
C GLU A 259 5.40 -0.40 -4.30
N VAL A 260 5.85 -1.35 -3.46
CA VAL A 260 6.58 -1.04 -2.22
C VAL A 260 7.87 -0.28 -2.51
N GLN A 261 8.63 -0.66 -3.54
CA GLN A 261 9.87 0.03 -3.89
C GLN A 261 9.61 1.47 -4.32
N VAL A 262 8.64 1.69 -5.21
CA VAL A 262 8.27 3.04 -5.67
C VAL A 262 7.79 3.90 -4.50
N LEU A 263 6.89 3.39 -3.66
CA LEU A 263 6.39 4.13 -2.49
C LEU A 263 7.52 4.44 -1.49
N SER A 264 8.47 3.53 -1.30
CA SER A 264 9.64 3.75 -0.44
C SER A 264 10.52 4.87 -0.99
N CYS A 265 10.76 4.89 -2.30
CA CYS A 265 11.46 5.99 -2.97
C CYS A 265 10.73 7.33 -2.80
N CYS A 266 9.42 7.36 -3.03
CA CYS A 266 8.59 8.56 -2.85
C CYS A 266 8.64 9.09 -1.42
N LEU A 267 8.55 8.20 -0.42
CA LEU A 267 8.65 8.58 0.99
C LEU A 267 10.03 9.17 1.30
N LEU A 268 11.12 8.52 0.88
CA LEU A 268 12.47 9.07 1.08
C LEU A 268 12.63 10.43 0.41
N LEU A 269 12.11 10.62 -0.81
CA LEU A 269 12.14 11.90 -1.51
C LEU A 269 11.40 12.99 -0.75
N ASN A 270 10.16 12.72 -0.32
CA ASN A 270 9.37 13.66 0.49
C ASN A 270 10.10 14.07 1.78
N LEU A 271 10.86 13.14 2.38
CA LEU A 271 11.64 13.42 3.59
C LEU A 271 12.84 14.33 3.30
N ILE A 272 13.54 14.16 2.18
CA ILE A 272 14.84 14.83 1.95
C ILE A 272 14.78 16.04 1.01
N GLU A 273 13.78 16.14 0.13
CA GLU A 273 13.73 17.12 -0.97
C GLU A 273 13.87 18.56 -0.46
N HIS A 274 13.15 18.92 0.60
CA HIS A 274 13.15 20.27 1.15
C HIS A 274 13.84 20.41 2.51
N SER A 275 14.57 19.39 2.97
CA SER A 275 15.13 19.36 4.33
C SER A 275 16.58 18.90 4.36
N GLN A 276 17.49 19.86 4.57
CA GLN A 276 18.94 19.58 4.67
C GLN A 276 19.29 18.69 5.87
N GLU A 277 18.57 18.83 6.98
CA GLU A 277 18.80 17.98 8.15
C GLU A 277 18.37 16.54 7.88
N ASN A 278 17.25 16.34 7.20
CA ASN A 278 16.80 15.02 6.79
C ASN A 278 17.75 14.36 5.79
N ARG A 279 18.35 15.12 4.86
CA ARG A 279 19.44 14.62 3.99
C ARG A 279 20.62 14.12 4.80
N LYS A 280 21.08 14.90 5.79
CA LYS A 280 22.17 14.49 6.69
C LYS A 280 21.83 13.23 7.49
N ARG A 281 20.58 13.09 7.94
CA ARG A 281 20.11 11.89 8.63
C ARG A 281 20.16 10.68 7.70
N LEU A 282 19.59 10.76 6.49
CA LEU A 282 19.66 9.67 5.51
C LEU A 282 21.11 9.27 5.21
N MET A 283 22.02 10.23 5.02
CA MET A 283 23.44 9.94 4.77
C MET A 283 24.13 9.23 5.94
N ARG A 284 23.67 9.43 7.18
CA ARG A 284 24.20 8.78 8.39
C ARG A 284 23.52 7.45 8.71
N THR A 285 22.39 7.16 8.07
CA THR A 285 21.65 5.91 8.28
C THR A 285 22.44 4.75 7.66
N ASN A 286 22.45 3.62 8.36
CA ASN A 286 23.01 2.39 7.85
C ASN A 286 22.01 1.71 6.90
N ALA A 287 22.51 1.11 5.84
CA ALA A 287 21.72 0.25 4.99
C ALA A 287 21.25 -0.98 5.79
N PRO A 288 20.09 -1.55 5.45
CA PRO A 288 19.65 -2.80 6.05
C PRO A 288 20.69 -3.89 5.77
N ASP A 289 20.89 -4.79 6.74
CA ASP A 289 21.76 -5.94 6.56
C ASP A 289 21.13 -6.87 5.51
N ILE A 290 21.62 -6.82 4.28
CA ILE A 290 21.20 -7.71 3.21
C ILE A 290 21.92 -9.03 3.44
N PHE A 291 21.26 -9.99 4.08
CA PHE A 291 21.71 -11.38 4.13
C PHE A 291 21.47 -12.06 2.78
N ASP A 292 22.10 -11.58 1.69
CA ASP A 292 22.11 -12.31 0.42
C ASP A 292 23.24 -13.33 0.43
N THR A 293 22.85 -14.59 0.69
CA THR A 293 23.28 -15.84 0.05
C THR A 293 24.78 -16.12 -0.18
N ASP A 294 25.20 -17.25 0.40
CA ASP A 294 26.34 -18.15 0.11
C ASP A 294 27.80 -17.72 0.38
N ASP A 295 28.15 -16.43 0.42
CA ASP A 295 29.55 -16.05 0.71
C ASP A 295 29.90 -15.99 2.21
N ASP A 296 28.91 -15.97 3.11
CA ASP A 296 29.11 -15.76 4.56
C ASP A 296 29.11 -17.05 5.42
N ILE A 297 29.46 -18.20 4.84
CA ILE A 297 29.73 -19.43 5.61
C ILE A 297 30.98 -19.25 6.52
N PHE A 298 31.83 -18.26 6.23
CA PHE A 298 33.07 -17.98 6.96
C PHE A 298 33.08 -16.63 7.70
N GLY A 299 32.00 -16.28 8.40
CA GLY A 299 32.06 -15.42 9.61
C GLY A 299 32.86 -14.11 9.50
N GLY A 300 32.94 -13.50 8.32
CA GLY A 300 33.52 -12.19 8.15
C GLY A 300 32.51 -11.15 8.60
N LYS A 301 32.89 -10.27 9.52
CA LYS A 301 32.07 -9.09 9.83
C LYS A 301 31.98 -8.23 8.58
N THR A 302 30.93 -8.39 7.79
CA THR A 302 30.61 -7.48 6.69
C THR A 302 30.41 -6.10 7.31
N GLU A 303 31.27 -5.14 6.97
CA GLU A 303 31.10 -3.76 7.43
C GLU A 303 29.71 -3.29 7.02
N GLN A 304 28.92 -2.84 8.00
CA GLN A 304 27.57 -2.38 7.76
C GLN A 304 27.61 -1.22 6.75
N LYS A 305 27.05 -1.43 5.56
CA LYS A 305 27.13 -0.46 4.46
C LYS A 305 26.31 0.78 4.84
N GLY A 306 26.80 1.97 4.54
CA GLY A 306 26.02 3.20 4.67
C GLY A 306 24.90 3.27 3.62
N ALA A 307 23.80 3.96 3.93
CA ALA A 307 22.64 4.09 3.04
C ALA A 307 23.02 4.62 1.64
N MET A 308 23.93 5.59 1.56
CA MET A 308 24.38 6.15 0.27
C MET A 308 25.04 5.11 -0.62
N LYS A 309 25.91 4.26 -0.06
CA LYS A 309 26.55 3.18 -0.82
C LYS A 309 25.50 2.19 -1.33
N ALA A 310 24.54 1.83 -0.48
CA ALA A 310 23.47 0.90 -0.87
C ALA A 310 22.53 1.48 -1.94
N LEU A 311 22.22 2.78 -1.90
CA LEU A 311 21.43 3.44 -2.95
C LEU A 311 22.17 3.50 -4.30
N VAL A 312 23.49 3.72 -4.28
CA VAL A 312 24.33 3.69 -5.50
C VAL A 312 24.44 2.26 -6.04
N GLU A 313 24.63 1.26 -5.18
CA GLU A 313 24.60 -0.15 -5.58
C GLU A 313 23.23 -0.54 -6.17
N LEU A 314 22.13 -0.06 -5.58
CA LEU A 314 20.79 -0.28 -6.09
C LEU A 314 20.61 0.36 -7.48
N PHE A 315 21.10 1.58 -7.68
CA PHE A 315 21.09 2.25 -8.99
C PHE A 315 21.79 1.39 -10.06
N TYR A 316 23.03 0.95 -9.80
CA TYR A 316 23.77 0.14 -10.77
C TYR A 316 23.11 -1.23 -11.01
N ARG A 317 22.57 -1.86 -9.96
CA ARG A 317 21.85 -3.13 -10.10
C ARG A 317 20.60 -2.98 -10.95
N SER A 318 19.82 -1.93 -10.74
CA SER A 318 18.62 -1.65 -11.52
C SER A 318 18.96 -1.27 -12.97
N GLU A 319 20.00 -0.47 -13.21
CA GLU A 319 20.44 -0.12 -14.57
C GLU A 319 20.93 -1.34 -15.35
N GLU A 320 21.75 -2.19 -14.72
CA GLU A 320 22.23 -3.42 -15.36
C GLU A 320 21.09 -4.40 -15.61
N SER A 321 20.14 -4.53 -14.67
CA SER A 321 18.93 -5.35 -14.85
C SER A 321 18.09 -4.85 -16.02
N ALA A 322 17.83 -3.53 -16.09
CA ALA A 322 17.13 -2.92 -17.22
C ALA A 322 17.84 -3.23 -18.55
N ARG A 323 19.14 -2.99 -18.65
CA ARG A 323 19.92 -3.26 -19.87
C ARG A 323 19.84 -4.73 -20.29
N GLN A 324 19.88 -5.66 -19.33
CA GLN A 324 19.70 -7.08 -19.60
C GLN A 324 18.29 -7.39 -20.12
N GLN A 325 17.23 -6.80 -19.55
CA GLN A 325 15.87 -6.94 -20.05
C GLN A 325 15.71 -6.38 -21.47
N GLU A 326 16.34 -5.24 -21.78
CA GLU A 326 16.34 -4.64 -23.12
C GLU A 326 16.97 -5.57 -24.15
N VAL A 327 18.21 -6.02 -23.92
CA VAL A 327 18.90 -6.98 -24.81
C VAL A 327 18.11 -8.28 -24.94
N SER A 328 17.50 -8.76 -23.86
CA SER A 328 16.69 -9.97 -23.84
C SER A 328 15.36 -9.81 -24.59
N THR A 329 14.84 -8.59 -24.67
CA THR A 329 13.63 -8.22 -25.42
C THR A 329 13.95 -8.10 -26.91
N ASP A 330 15.03 -7.40 -27.27
CA ASP A 330 15.49 -7.25 -28.65
C ASP A 330 15.77 -8.62 -29.30
N ASN A 331 16.47 -9.50 -28.58
CA ASN A 331 16.73 -10.85 -29.05
C ASN A 331 15.43 -11.64 -29.31
N LEU A 332 14.38 -11.42 -28.52
CA LEU A 332 13.10 -12.12 -28.64
C LEU A 332 12.29 -11.58 -29.83
N ILE A 333 12.36 -10.27 -30.09
CA ILE A 333 11.78 -9.64 -31.29
C ILE A 333 12.47 -10.17 -32.56
N ASP A 334 13.80 -10.10 -32.60
CA ASP A 334 14.59 -10.41 -33.78
C ASP A 334 14.63 -11.91 -34.12
N ASN A 335 14.64 -12.78 -33.09
CA ASN A 335 14.79 -14.21 -33.31
C ASN A 335 13.48 -14.99 -33.25
N ASP A 336 12.55 -14.64 -32.38
CA ASP A 336 11.37 -15.47 -32.14
C ASP A 336 10.16 -14.93 -32.89
N LEU A 337 9.84 -13.65 -32.76
CA LEU A 337 8.71 -13.07 -33.49
C LEU A 337 8.96 -13.03 -34.99
N ALA A 338 10.09 -12.47 -35.44
CA ALA A 338 10.36 -12.33 -36.87
C ALA A 338 10.41 -13.70 -37.60
N LYS A 339 10.85 -14.78 -36.92
CA LYS A 339 10.84 -16.14 -37.50
C LYS A 339 9.45 -16.77 -37.47
N LYS A 340 8.69 -16.60 -36.39
CA LYS A 340 7.33 -17.15 -36.26
C LYS A 340 6.32 -16.46 -37.18
N THR A 341 6.46 -15.16 -37.45
CA THR A 341 5.62 -14.45 -38.43
C THR A 341 5.78 -15.01 -39.85
N ASN A 342 6.91 -15.63 -40.17
CA ASN A 342 7.23 -16.20 -41.49
C ASN A 342 6.88 -17.71 -41.64
N ALA A 343 6.27 -18.34 -40.64
CA ALA A 343 5.86 -19.76 -40.71
C ALA A 343 4.47 -19.95 -41.38
N ASN A 344 4.27 -21.11 -42.03
CA ASN A 344 3.15 -21.43 -42.93
C ASN A 344 1.91 -22.09 -42.27
N ASP A 345 1.96 -22.49 -40.99
CA ASP A 345 0.80 -23.09 -40.29
C ASP A 345 0.06 -22.02 -39.48
N GLU A 346 -1.21 -21.72 -39.80
CA GLU A 346 -1.94 -20.55 -39.26
C GLU A 346 -2.46 -20.72 -37.82
N GLU A 347 -2.98 -21.89 -37.41
CA GLU A 347 -3.57 -22.07 -36.06
C GLU A 347 -2.53 -22.18 -34.92
N LYS A 348 -1.43 -22.92 -35.11
CA LYS A 348 -0.35 -23.01 -34.09
C LYS A 348 0.47 -21.71 -33.98
N LYS A 349 0.44 -20.89 -35.03
CA LYS A 349 1.18 -19.64 -35.12
C LYS A 349 0.55 -18.56 -34.25
N ASP A 350 -0.76 -18.48 -34.18
CA ASP A 350 -1.43 -17.44 -33.37
C ASP A 350 -1.19 -17.66 -31.87
N ASP A 351 -1.35 -18.87 -31.34
CA ASP A 351 -1.08 -19.20 -29.93
C ASP A 351 0.41 -18.96 -29.56
N GLU A 352 1.34 -19.39 -30.41
CA GLU A 352 2.78 -19.20 -30.17
C GLU A 352 3.21 -17.73 -30.28
N ILE A 353 2.57 -16.94 -31.16
CA ILE A 353 2.79 -15.49 -31.26
C ILE A 353 2.22 -14.81 -30.02
N GLU A 354 1.02 -15.17 -29.56
CA GLU A 354 0.40 -14.59 -28.37
C GLU A 354 1.24 -14.84 -27.11
N GLU A 355 1.77 -16.05 -26.93
CA GLU A 355 2.70 -16.36 -25.83
C GLU A 355 3.98 -15.52 -25.92
N THR A 356 4.52 -15.35 -27.13
CA THR A 356 5.74 -14.57 -27.37
C THR A 356 5.49 -13.08 -27.11
N VAL A 357 4.34 -12.54 -27.51
CA VAL A 357 3.91 -11.17 -27.21
C VAL A 357 3.71 -10.97 -25.71
N THR A 358 3.11 -11.94 -25.01
CA THR A 358 2.95 -11.88 -23.55
C THR A 358 4.31 -11.81 -22.84
N LYS A 359 5.27 -12.63 -23.27
CA LYS A 359 6.65 -12.58 -22.76
C LYS A 359 7.34 -11.26 -23.05
N LEU A 360 7.14 -10.68 -24.23
CA LEU A 360 7.65 -9.34 -24.55
C LEU A 360 7.08 -8.27 -23.63
N LEU A 361 5.76 -8.26 -23.44
CA LEU A 361 5.10 -7.28 -22.60
C LEU A 361 5.59 -7.37 -21.15
N GLN A 362 5.79 -8.58 -20.65
CA GLN A 362 6.34 -8.79 -19.31
C GLN A 362 7.78 -8.26 -19.19
N LYS A 363 8.67 -8.58 -20.15
CA LYS A 363 10.06 -8.07 -20.12
C LYS A 363 10.13 -6.55 -20.28
N ALA A 364 9.32 -5.98 -21.15
CA ALA A 364 9.20 -4.53 -21.31
C ALA A 364 8.68 -3.87 -20.02
N GLY A 365 7.74 -4.51 -19.33
CA GLY A 365 7.29 -4.14 -18.00
C GLY A 365 8.45 -4.07 -17.00
N HIS A 366 9.18 -5.18 -16.82
CA HIS A 366 10.33 -5.23 -15.91
C HIS A 366 11.41 -4.19 -16.26
N HIS A 367 11.71 -3.99 -17.55
CA HIS A 367 12.64 -2.94 -18.00
C HIS A 367 12.20 -1.54 -17.54
N MET A 368 10.92 -1.21 -17.70
CA MET A 368 10.39 0.08 -17.25
C MET A 368 10.45 0.23 -15.73
N GLU A 369 10.14 -0.84 -15.00
CA GLU A 369 10.21 -0.86 -13.53
C GLU A 369 11.64 -0.62 -13.04
N ASP A 370 12.61 -1.37 -13.56
CA ASP A 370 14.02 -1.23 -13.22
C ASP A 370 14.54 0.18 -13.54
N THR A 371 14.18 0.72 -14.71
CA THR A 371 14.55 2.08 -15.11
C THR A 371 13.96 3.12 -14.16
N LEU A 372 12.73 2.93 -13.69
CA LEU A 372 12.08 3.84 -12.76
C LEU A 372 12.76 3.82 -11.39
N ILE A 373 13.12 2.64 -10.88
CA ILE A 373 13.86 2.51 -9.61
C ILE A 373 15.25 3.14 -9.73
N ALA A 374 15.95 2.94 -10.85
CA ALA A 374 17.23 3.62 -11.13
C ALA A 374 17.05 5.16 -11.14
N ALA A 375 16.02 5.68 -11.79
CA ALA A 375 15.75 7.12 -11.82
C ALA A 375 15.48 7.69 -10.41
N TYR A 376 14.66 7.01 -9.60
CA TYR A 376 14.38 7.44 -8.23
C TYR A 376 15.63 7.40 -7.33
N THR A 377 16.44 6.35 -7.43
CA THR A 377 17.68 6.24 -6.64
C THR A 377 18.72 7.28 -7.05
N ALA A 378 18.81 7.62 -8.34
CA ALA A 378 19.62 8.73 -8.83
C ALA A 378 19.12 10.08 -8.27
N LEU A 379 17.81 10.30 -8.22
CA LEU A 379 17.24 11.52 -7.65
C LEU A 379 17.50 11.63 -6.13
N LEU A 380 17.31 10.54 -5.40
CA LEU A 380 17.59 10.46 -3.96
C LEU A 380 19.06 10.78 -3.66
N THR A 381 19.98 10.14 -4.38
CA THR A 381 21.42 10.37 -4.20
C THR A 381 21.80 11.80 -4.61
N GLY A 382 21.22 12.31 -5.70
CA GLY A 382 21.33 13.70 -6.15
C GLY A 382 20.94 14.70 -5.07
N TYR A 383 19.77 14.55 -4.44
CA TYR A 383 19.34 15.44 -3.35
C TYR A 383 20.30 15.41 -2.16
N CYS A 384 20.85 14.25 -1.80
CA CYS A 384 21.81 14.14 -0.71
C CYS A 384 23.14 14.87 -0.99
N ILE A 385 23.59 14.91 -2.26
CA ILE A 385 24.88 15.50 -2.63
C ILE A 385 24.78 16.95 -3.12
N MET A 386 23.61 17.41 -3.60
CA MET A 386 23.46 18.75 -4.21
C MET A 386 23.86 19.92 -3.31
N ASP A 387 23.71 19.77 -1.98
CA ASP A 387 24.05 20.80 -0.99
C ASP A 387 25.25 20.40 -0.10
N GLY A 388 25.90 19.26 -0.38
CA GLY A 388 27.10 18.80 0.30
C GLY A 388 28.34 19.23 -0.48
N GLU A 389 29.33 19.82 0.20
CA GLU A 389 30.67 20.06 -0.37
C GLU A 389 31.35 18.78 -0.85
#